data_AF-M0BVZ3-F1
#
_entry.id   AF-M0BVZ3-F1
#
_cell.length_a   1.000
_cell.length_b   1.000
_cell.length_c   1.000
_cell.angle_alpha   90.00
_cell.angle_beta   90.00
_cell.angle_gamma   90.00
#
_symmetry.space_group_name_H-M   'P 1'
#
loop_
_entity.id
_entity.type
_entity.pdbx_description
1 polymer ?
#
loop_
_entity_poly.entity_id
_entity_poly.type
_entity_poly.pdbx_seq_one_letter_code
_entity_poly.pdbx_strand_id
1 'polypeptide(L)' 'MDSDAPLQRTPIEYYMFAAVLVVLNMVVLVATGHSLLVAIPRGLFFGLFEATMLLLIVATLRLVLGRTGRSDDEPTE' A
#
# COMPACT_ATOMS: atom_id res chain seq x y z
N MET A 1 -24.24 17.04 6.81
CA MET A 1 -23.85 15.71 6.31
C MET A 1 -22.34 15.66 6.43
N ASP A 2 -21.89 15.34 7.64
CA ASP A 2 -20.48 15.10 7.95
C ASP A 2 -20.20 13.66 7.56
N SER A 3 -19.51 13.46 6.44
CA SER A 3 -19.08 12.11 6.00
C SER A 3 -17.63 12.08 5.53
N ASP A 4 -16.90 13.20 5.69
CA ASP A 4 -15.47 13.32 5.42
C ASP A 4 -14.63 13.08 6.68
N ALA A 5 -15.10 12.20 7.58
CA ALA A 5 -14.22 11.66 8.60
C ALA A 5 -13.18 10.78 7.89
N PRO A 6 -11.87 11.05 7.99
CA PRO A 6 -10.86 10.16 7.42
C PRO A 6 -11.05 8.80 8.09
N LEU A 7 -11.64 7.84 7.37
CA LEU A 7 -11.81 6.48 7.87
C LEU A 7 -10.46 6.05 8.40
N GLN A 8 -10.40 5.86 9.72
CA GLN A 8 -9.20 5.54 10.46
C GLN A 8 -8.79 4.14 10.00
N ARG A 9 -8.03 4.09 8.90
CA ARG A 9 -7.75 2.90 8.11
C ARG A 9 -7.17 1.85 9.05
N THR A 10 -7.99 0.87 9.41
CA THR A 10 -7.62 -0.11 10.42
C THR A 10 -6.50 -1.00 9.87
N PRO A 11 -5.59 -1.53 10.70
CA PRO A 11 -4.49 -2.39 10.22
C PRO A 11 -4.94 -3.53 9.32
N ILE A 12 -6.16 -4.05 9.57
CA ILE A 12 -6.81 -5.11 8.78
C ILE A 12 -7.01 -4.73 7.30
N GLU A 13 -7.30 -3.45 7.00
CA GLU A 13 -7.53 -2.99 5.62
C GLU A 13 -6.25 -3.04 4.79
N TYR A 14 -5.09 -2.80 5.41
CA TYR A 14 -3.80 -2.93 4.73
C TYR A 14 -3.46 -4.39 4.44
N TYR A 15 -3.79 -5.31 5.36
CA TYR A 15 -3.63 -6.75 5.12
C TYR A 15 -4.54 -7.25 4.01
N MET A 16 -5.81 -6.81 3.98
CA MET A 16 -6.74 -7.13 2.91
C MET A 16 -6.26 -6.58 1.56
N PHE A 17 -5.73 -5.36 1.54
CA PHE A 17 -5.16 -4.76 0.34
C PHE A 17 -3.95 -5.54 -0.18
N ALA A 18 -3.04 -5.96 0.71
CA ALA A 18 -1.91 -6.81 0.34
C ALA A 18 -2.36 -8.17 -0.22
N ALA A 19 -3.37 -8.79 0.39
CA ALA A 19 -3.94 -10.04 -0.11
C ALA A 19 -4.55 -9.87 -1.51
N VAL A 20 -5.29 -8.78 -1.75
CA VAL A 20 -5.85 -8.45 -3.07
C VAL A 20 -4.75 -8.28 -4.12
N LEU A 21 -3.65 -7.59 -3.79
CA LEU A 21 -2.50 -7.42 -4.69
C LEU A 21 -1.86 -8.76 -5.06
N VAL A 22 -1.65 -9.66 -4.09
CA VAL A 22 -1.10 -11.00 -4.35
C VAL A 22 -2.00 -11.80 -5.30
N VAL A 23 -3.32 -11.81 -5.04
CA VAL A 23 -4.29 -12.54 -5.87
C VAL A 23 -4.34 -11.94 -7.27
N LEU A 24 -4.38 -10.61 -7.40
CA LEU A 24 -4.38 -9.94 -8.69
C LEU A 24 -3.11 -10.26 -9.49
N ASN A 25 -1.95 -10.23 -8.85
CA ASN A 25 -0.66 -10.55 -9.48
C ASN A 25 -0.64 -12.01 -9.98
N MET A 26 -1.16 -12.95 -9.17
CA MET A 26 -1.31 -14.35 -9.57
C MET A 26 -2.24 -14.50 -10.79
N VAL A 27 -3.38 -13.81 -10.81
CA VAL A 27 -4.33 -13.83 -11.95
C VAL A 27 -3.66 -13.30 -13.23
N VAL A 28 -2.90 -12.20 -13.13
CA VAL A 28 -2.15 -11.64 -14.27
C VAL A 28 -1.09 -12.62 -14.79
N LEU A 29 -0.38 -13.32 -13.89
CA LEU A 29 0.59 -14.35 -14.31
C LEU A 29 -0.09 -15.51 -15.04
N VAL A 30 -1.24 -15.97 -14.57
CA VAL A 30 -2.02 -17.03 -15.23
C VAL A 30 -2.54 -16.54 -16.59
N ALA A 31 -3.05 -15.31 -16.66
CA ALA A 31 -3.53 -14.70 -17.91
C ALA A 31 -2.42 -14.52 -18.95
N THR A 32 -1.17 -14.29 -18.52
CA THR A 32 0.01 -14.20 -19.40
C THR A 32 0.59 -15.56 -19.78
N GLY A 33 -0.11 -16.66 -19.46
CA GLY A 33 0.23 -18.01 -19.91
C GLY A 33 1.21 -18.74 -19.01
N HIS A 34 1.49 -18.25 -17.80
CA HIS A 34 2.31 -19.01 -16.86
C HIS A 34 1.50 -20.15 -16.23
N SER A 35 2.16 -21.32 -16.11
CA SER A 35 1.66 -22.44 -15.33
C SER A 35 1.33 -22.01 -13.90
N LEU A 36 0.20 -22.50 -13.36
CA LEU A 36 -0.25 -22.21 -11.99
C LEU A 36 0.84 -22.49 -10.93
N LEU A 37 1.64 -23.54 -11.12
CA LEU A 37 2.74 -23.88 -10.21
C LEU A 37 3.87 -22.84 -10.20
N VAL A 38 4.03 -22.09 -11.28
CA VAL A 38 5.00 -20.98 -11.38
C VAL A 38 4.36 -19.65 -10.95
N ALA A 39 3.06 -19.48 -11.21
CA ALA A 39 2.32 -18.29 -10.88
C ALA A 39 2.15 -18.09 -9.37
N ILE A 40 2.02 -19.16 -8.59
CA ILE A 40 1.87 -19.10 -7.13
C ILE A 40 3.10 -18.47 -6.44
N PRO A 41 4.33 -19.02 -6.56
CA PRO A 41 5.49 -18.48 -5.86
C PRO A 41 5.88 -17.10 -6.38
N ARG A 42 5.75 -16.85 -7.69
CA ARG A 42 6.03 -15.54 -8.28
C ARG A 42 5.00 -14.49 -7.88
N GLY A 43 3.71 -14.81 -7.94
CA GLY A 43 2.63 -13.92 -7.54
C GLY A 43 2.71 -13.55 -6.05
N LEU A 44 3.08 -14.51 -5.20
CA LEU A 44 3.31 -14.25 -3.77
C LEU A 44 4.50 -13.30 -3.57
N PHE A 45 5.65 -13.59 -4.19
CA PHE A 45 6.86 -12.79 -4.00
C PHE A 45 6.72 -11.37 -4.56
N PHE A 46 6.27 -11.24 -5.82
CA PHE A 46 6.08 -9.93 -6.46
C PHE A 46 4.91 -9.16 -5.86
N GLY A 47 3.79 -9.82 -5.55
CA GLY A 47 2.64 -9.17 -4.92
C GLY A 47 2.96 -8.64 -3.51
N LEU A 48 3.70 -9.40 -2.69
CA LEU A 48 4.13 -8.94 -1.37
C LEU A 48 5.19 -7.84 -1.47
N PHE A 49 6.10 -7.94 -2.44
CA PHE A 49 7.10 -6.91 -2.71
C PHE A 49 6.42 -5.58 -3.10
N GLU A 50 5.48 -5.59 -4.05
CA GLU A 50 4.72 -4.40 -4.46
C GLU A 50 3.91 -3.81 -3.30
N ALA A 51 3.24 -4.65 -2.50
CA ALA A 51 2.50 -4.19 -1.32
C ALA A 51 3.42 -3.49 -0.31
N THR A 52 4.62 -4.04 -0.07
CA THR A 52 5.63 -3.45 0.82
C THR A 52 6.14 -2.12 0.26
N MET A 53 6.39 -2.06 -1.05
CA MET A 53 6.85 -0.87 -1.76
C MET A 53 5.82 0.27 -1.65
N LEU A 54 4.55 -0.03 -1.91
CA LEU A 54 3.45 0.94 -1.76
C LEU A 54 3.31 1.43 -0.31
N LEU A 55 3.45 0.53 0.67
CA LEU A 55 3.39 0.89 2.08
C LEU A 55 4.53 1.84 2.46
N LEU A 56 5.75 1.57 1.99
CA LEU A 56 6.92 2.45 2.20
C LEU A 56 6.75 3.80 1.52
N ILE A 57 6.21 3.85 0.31
CA ILE A 57 5.92 5.10 -0.40
C ILE A 57 4.90 5.92 0.40
N VAL A 58 3.78 5.32 0.82
CA VAL A 58 2.75 6.00 1.61
C VAL A 58 3.30 6.47 2.96
N ALA A 59 4.11 5.65 3.64
CA ALA A 59 4.75 6.03 4.89
C ALA A 59 5.71 7.20 4.72
N THR A 60 6.54 7.16 3.68
CA THR A 60 7.48 8.24 3.34
C THR A 60 6.73 9.52 2.99
N LEU A 61 5.69 9.41 2.17
CA LEU A 61 4.85 10.54 1.78
C LEU A 61 4.20 11.20 3.01
N ARG A 62 3.63 10.40 3.92
CA ARG A 62 3.09 10.91 5.19
C ARG A 62 4.15 11.56 6.07
N LEU A 63 5.36 11.00 6.12
CA LEU A 63 6.46 11.59 6.88
C LEU A 63 6.91 12.94 6.28
N VAL A 64 6.98 13.03 4.95
CA VAL A 64 7.37 14.25 4.24
C VAL A 64 6.30 15.33 4.38
N LEU A 65 5.04 15.03 4.07
CA LEU A 65 3.92 15.96 4.23
C LEU A 65 3.69 16.37 5.69
N GLY A 66 3.88 15.44 6.63
CA GLY A 66 3.78 15.73 8.06
C GLY A 66 4.88 16.67 8.58
N ARG A 67 6.05 16.72 7.93
CA ARG A 67 7.08 17.73 8.23
C ARG A 67 6.75 19.10 7.67
N THR A 68 6.19 19.16 6.46
CA THR A 68 5.85 20.43 5.80
C THR A 68 4.82 21.23 6.58
N GLY A 69 3.92 20.58 7.32
CA GLY A 69 2.94 21.26 8.19
C GLY A 69 3.46 21.74 9.55
N ARG A 70 4.73 21.47 9.92
CA ARG A 70 5.30 21.80 11.24
C ARG A 70 6.31 22.94 11.20
N SER A 71 6.73 23.38 10.03
CA SER A 71 7.75 24.41 9.84
C SER A 71 7.23 25.86 9.88
N ASP A 72 5.92 26.07 9.98
CA ASP A 72 5.31 27.41 9.90
C ASP A 72 4.84 27.96 11.27
N ASP A 73 5.06 27.21 12.37
CA ASP A 73 4.62 27.56 13.74
C ASP A 73 5.80 27.97 14.66
N GLU A 74 6.80 28.69 14.15
CA GLU A 74 7.80 29.37 15.01
C GLU A 74 7.39 30.84 15.18
N PRO A 75 6.69 31.22 16.27
CA PRO A 75 6.53 32.63 16.60
C PRO A 75 7.88 33.14 17.11
N THR A 76 8.56 33.93 16.30
CA THR A 76 9.65 34.80 16.75
C THR A 76 9.07 35.90 17.63
N GLU A 77 9.04 35.70 18.95
CA GLU A 77 9.04 36.77 19.95
C GLU A 77 9.84 36.37 21.19
#